data_AF-A0A3D3W0I0-F1
#
_entry.id   AF-A0A3D3W0I0-F1
#
_cell.length_a   1.000
_cell.length_b   1.000
_cell.length_c   1.000
_cell.angle_alpha   90.00
_cell.angle_beta   90.00
_cell.angle_gamma   90.00
#
_symmetry.space_group_name_H-M   'P 1'
#
loop_
_entity.id
_entity.type
_entity.pdbx_description
1 polymer ?
#
loop_
_entity_poly.entity_id
_entity_poly.type
_entity_poly.pdbx_seq_one_letter_code
_entity_poly.pdbx_strand_id
1 'polypeptide(L)'
;MAFAATDLRGQRPSQDASAKVEFPRRRIPVSFIIDDSTCLVNMGHFCMPQFHACYPDRPAYQKPWQTYPREIPDAFVREFGEWCAQQGVRGKYSIVPYPACTGWLDRELPGWPRKALQDSLELVRTLLLPNWDVHPEMITHTRVIDLKTGRPLEEISPATMENSYPQQPQSADQLAAYLAYALRILQNCGLPCEGITTPGGFGNRVKPELSLAVQQAVRDVFRSPVPHFFKYVIDGDGSTEPVVEHVSGLGTDGLNLTVNIPAGTGDWFGGWEGDVVPEPDRYALADASGGRMVELIERGQPALFLCHWPGMYCNGTKLGFRAFQRVVTTIGQQYADRILWMKLSEIARYWAAKELTEIRRQGPVWQLQAPFACPEFTLTLPRSAAAASAPPTIVHAGQPLMLQPAATVPKLNSGTWLQSEESLTLCFALSAGTTEIRI
;
A
#
# COMPACT_ATOMS: atom_id res chain seq x y z
N MET A 1 -6.23 21.15 -16.70
CA MET A 1 -6.57 22.22 -15.74
C MET A 1 -6.06 21.79 -14.37
N ALA A 2 -5.11 22.54 -13.82
CA ALA A 2 -4.62 22.30 -12.47
C ALA A 2 -5.73 22.70 -11.49
N PHE A 3 -6.39 21.72 -10.87
CA PHE A 3 -7.22 21.98 -9.70
C PHE A 3 -6.29 22.53 -8.61
N ALA A 4 -6.62 23.71 -8.09
CA ALA A 4 -5.98 24.22 -6.88
C ALA A 4 -6.11 23.14 -5.80
N ALA A 5 -4.99 22.64 -5.30
CA ALA A 5 -4.96 21.61 -4.28
C ALA A 5 -5.69 22.15 -3.05
N THR A 6 -6.92 21.72 -2.84
CA THR A 6 -7.62 21.92 -1.57
C THR A 6 -6.76 21.20 -0.53
N ASP A 7 -6.34 21.90 0.51
CA ASP A 7 -5.53 21.29 1.57
C ASP A 7 -6.37 20.24 2.30
N LEU A 8 -6.24 18.98 1.88
CA LEU A 8 -6.97 17.86 2.45
C LEU A 8 -6.39 17.43 3.80
N ARG A 9 -5.31 18.05 4.30
CA ARG A 9 -4.58 17.52 5.46
C ARG A 9 -5.43 17.51 6.74
N GLY A 10 -6.18 18.57 7.01
CA GLY A 10 -6.92 18.71 8.28
C GLY A 10 -6.02 19.06 9.46
N GLN A 11 -6.40 18.68 10.69
CA GLN A 11 -5.70 19.04 11.93
C GLN A 11 -4.26 18.47 12.00
N ARG A 12 -3.33 19.21 12.62
CA ARG A 12 -1.96 18.76 12.91
C ARG A 12 -1.54 19.13 14.34
N PRO A 13 -0.83 18.26 15.07
CA PRO A 13 -0.30 18.59 16.39
C PRO A 13 0.92 19.51 16.27
N SER A 14 1.37 20.05 17.40
CA SER A 14 2.66 20.71 17.47
C SER A 14 3.80 19.68 17.48
N GLN A 15 4.86 19.92 16.73
CA GLN A 15 6.11 19.17 16.83
C GLN A 15 7.25 20.15 17.04
N ASP A 16 8.03 19.95 18.09
CA ASP A 16 9.21 20.76 18.35
C ASP A 16 10.16 20.71 17.15
N ALA A 17 10.48 21.88 16.59
CA ALA A 17 11.23 22.00 15.34
C ALA A 17 12.66 21.45 15.42
N SER A 18 13.20 21.24 16.62
CA SER A 18 14.52 20.62 16.79
C SER A 18 14.47 19.09 16.77
N ALA A 19 13.30 18.47 16.92
CA ALA A 19 13.10 17.04 16.72
C ALA A 19 12.80 16.73 15.26
N LYS A 20 13.37 15.65 14.74
CA LYS A 20 13.11 15.15 13.39
C LYS A 20 12.65 13.71 13.45
N VAL A 21 11.40 13.47 13.04
CA VAL A 21 10.92 12.10 12.81
C VAL A 21 11.51 11.59 11.50
N GLU A 22 12.34 10.57 11.59
CA GLU A 22 13.00 9.95 10.44
C GLU A 22 12.08 8.91 9.78
N PHE A 23 12.53 8.25 8.72
CA PHE A 23 11.95 6.99 8.27
C PHE A 23 12.24 5.85 9.26
N PRO A 24 11.45 4.76 9.25
CA PRO A 24 11.67 3.62 10.14
C PRO A 24 13.11 3.12 9.99
N ARG A 25 13.81 3.03 11.12
CA ARG A 25 15.22 2.60 11.19
C ARG A 25 16.19 3.44 10.34
N ARG A 26 15.80 4.67 9.96
CA ARG A 26 16.50 5.52 8.96
C ARG A 26 16.71 4.83 7.60
N ARG A 27 15.77 3.98 7.20
CA ARG A 27 15.79 3.26 5.92
C ARG A 27 14.61 3.70 5.04
N ILE A 28 14.82 3.73 3.73
CA ILE A 28 13.80 4.09 2.75
C ILE A 28 12.75 2.98 2.69
N PRO A 29 11.46 3.30 2.92
CA PRO A 29 10.39 2.33 2.76
C PRO A 29 10.27 1.88 1.31
N VAL A 30 10.19 0.57 1.11
CA VAL A 30 10.02 -0.08 -0.18
C VAL A 30 8.84 -1.05 -0.07
N SER A 31 7.96 -1.07 -1.06
CA SER A 31 6.79 -1.96 -1.07
C SER A 31 6.39 -2.30 -2.51
N PHE A 32 5.89 -3.51 -2.72
CA PHE A 32 5.39 -3.95 -4.02
C PHE A 32 3.86 -3.95 -4.06
N ILE A 33 3.28 -3.23 -5.02
CA ILE A 33 1.84 -3.11 -5.22
C ILE A 33 1.47 -3.97 -6.43
N ILE A 34 0.67 -5.00 -6.18
CA ILE A 34 0.16 -5.91 -7.22
C ILE A 34 -1.32 -5.64 -7.39
N ASP A 35 -1.68 -5.19 -8.58
CA ASP A 35 -3.06 -4.97 -9.02
C ASP A 35 -3.54 -6.15 -9.88
N ASP A 36 -4.83 -6.23 -10.16
CA ASP A 36 -5.51 -7.26 -10.95
C ASP A 36 -5.36 -8.72 -10.46
N SER A 37 -4.85 -8.92 -9.24
CA SER A 37 -4.76 -10.25 -8.64
C SER A 37 -6.10 -10.69 -8.05
N THR A 38 -6.35 -12.00 -8.10
CA THR A 38 -7.50 -12.68 -7.49
C THR A 38 -7.27 -14.20 -7.52
N CYS A 39 -8.18 -14.97 -6.90
CA CYS A 39 -8.12 -16.43 -6.92
C CYS A 39 -8.51 -16.98 -8.28
N LEU A 40 -7.64 -17.77 -8.89
CA LEU A 40 -7.82 -18.55 -10.13
C LEU A 40 -8.03 -17.70 -11.40
N VAL A 41 -8.92 -16.71 -11.39
CA VAL A 41 -9.34 -15.97 -12.57
C VAL A 41 -8.19 -15.15 -13.17
N ASN A 42 -7.89 -15.36 -14.46
CA ASN A 42 -7.00 -14.47 -15.21
C ASN A 42 -7.77 -13.21 -15.65
N MET A 43 -7.55 -12.10 -14.95
CA MET A 43 -8.19 -10.82 -15.26
C MET A 43 -7.94 -10.36 -16.70
N GLY A 44 -6.75 -10.59 -17.26
CA GLY A 44 -6.45 -10.25 -18.65
C GLY A 44 -7.38 -10.95 -19.67
N HIS A 45 -7.76 -12.21 -19.41
CA HIS A 45 -8.70 -12.96 -20.25
C HIS A 45 -10.12 -12.43 -20.15
N PHE A 46 -10.62 -12.19 -18.92
CA PHE A 46 -12.03 -11.88 -18.70
C PHE A 46 -12.37 -10.38 -18.79
N CYS A 47 -11.42 -9.49 -18.54
CA CYS A 47 -11.63 -8.05 -18.64
C CYS A 47 -11.65 -7.56 -20.09
N MET A 48 -10.77 -8.10 -20.94
CA MET A 48 -10.62 -7.67 -22.34
C MET A 48 -11.94 -7.61 -23.12
N PRO A 49 -12.78 -8.66 -23.17
CA PRO A 49 -14.04 -8.59 -23.92
C PRO A 49 -15.02 -7.54 -23.37
N GLN A 50 -15.00 -7.27 -22.07
CA GLN A 50 -15.87 -6.28 -21.44
C GLN A 50 -15.41 -4.86 -21.75
N PHE A 51 -14.09 -4.61 -21.72
CA PHE A 51 -13.54 -3.34 -22.16
C PHE A 51 -13.74 -3.11 -23.66
N HIS A 52 -13.59 -4.16 -24.49
CA HIS A 52 -13.88 -4.08 -25.91
C HIS A 52 -15.35 -3.74 -26.18
N ALA A 53 -16.28 -4.33 -25.45
CA ALA A 53 -17.71 -4.02 -25.58
C ALA A 53 -18.03 -2.55 -25.25
N CYS A 54 -17.35 -1.96 -24.26
CA CYS A 54 -17.54 -0.56 -23.89
C CYS A 54 -16.78 0.42 -24.82
N TYR A 55 -15.62 0.01 -25.34
CA TYR A 55 -14.70 0.86 -26.10
C TYR A 55 -14.20 0.12 -27.35
N PRO A 56 -15.08 -0.16 -28.32
CA PRO A 56 -14.78 -1.05 -29.45
C PRO A 56 -13.65 -0.52 -30.33
N ASP A 57 -13.49 0.81 -30.42
CA ASP A 57 -12.51 1.47 -31.28
C ASP A 57 -11.13 1.65 -30.64
N ARG A 58 -10.93 1.23 -29.37
CA ARG A 58 -9.62 1.33 -28.71
C ARG A 58 -8.75 0.12 -29.07
N PRO A 59 -7.60 0.30 -29.76
CA PRO A 59 -6.74 -0.82 -30.16
C PRO A 59 -6.26 -1.67 -28.99
N ALA A 60 -6.08 -1.06 -27.81
CA ALA A 60 -5.70 -1.75 -26.58
C ALA A 60 -6.67 -2.88 -26.19
N TYR A 61 -7.94 -2.81 -26.61
CA TYR A 61 -8.96 -3.82 -26.30
C TYR A 61 -9.30 -4.74 -27.48
N GLN A 62 -8.67 -4.55 -28.64
CA GLN A 62 -8.81 -5.39 -29.83
C GLN A 62 -7.76 -6.52 -29.85
N LYS A 63 -7.52 -7.12 -28.68
CA LYS A 63 -6.52 -8.17 -28.49
C LYS A 63 -7.14 -9.55 -28.68
N PRO A 64 -6.36 -10.58 -29.10
CA PRO A 64 -6.85 -11.95 -29.25
C PRO A 64 -6.99 -12.66 -27.88
N TRP A 65 -7.77 -12.10 -26.98
CA TRP A 65 -7.88 -12.52 -25.56
C TRP A 65 -8.33 -13.97 -25.37
N GLN A 66 -9.01 -14.55 -26.36
CA GLN A 66 -9.40 -15.96 -26.35
C GLN A 66 -8.19 -16.90 -26.32
N THR A 67 -7.02 -16.44 -26.74
CA THR A 67 -5.75 -17.18 -26.69
C THR A 67 -5.09 -17.14 -25.31
N TYR A 68 -5.49 -16.21 -24.44
CA TYR A 68 -4.93 -16.08 -23.10
C TYR A 68 -5.51 -17.16 -22.19
N PRO A 69 -4.71 -17.73 -21.27
CA PRO A 69 -5.21 -18.70 -20.30
C PRO A 69 -6.37 -18.11 -19.50
N ARG A 70 -7.41 -18.90 -19.24
CA ARG A 70 -8.53 -18.50 -18.38
C ARG A 70 -8.13 -18.38 -16.90
N GLU A 71 -7.07 -19.07 -16.51
CA GLU A 71 -6.63 -19.20 -15.13
C GLU A 71 -5.17 -18.76 -14.97
N ILE A 72 -4.88 -18.04 -13.89
CA ILE A 72 -3.53 -17.94 -13.34
C ILE A 72 -3.46 -18.94 -12.18
N PRO A 73 -2.69 -20.03 -12.32
CA PRO A 73 -2.80 -21.19 -11.43
C PRO A 73 -2.18 -20.90 -10.06
N ASP A 74 -2.72 -21.53 -9.01
CA ASP A 74 -2.18 -21.47 -7.64
C ASP A 74 -0.72 -21.96 -7.56
N ALA A 75 -0.29 -22.82 -8.48
CA ALA A 75 1.12 -23.22 -8.58
C ALA A 75 2.05 -22.02 -8.82
N PHE A 76 1.61 -21.04 -9.60
CA PHE A 76 2.35 -19.79 -9.81
C PHE A 76 2.26 -18.87 -8.60
N VAL A 77 1.09 -18.77 -7.95
CA VAL A 77 0.93 -18.02 -6.70
C VAL A 77 1.89 -18.55 -5.62
N ARG A 78 2.02 -19.88 -5.51
CA ARG A 78 2.94 -20.54 -4.60
C ARG A 78 4.40 -20.20 -4.90
N GLU A 79 4.82 -20.37 -6.15
CA GLU A 79 6.18 -20.05 -6.60
C GLU A 79 6.53 -18.58 -6.31
N PHE A 80 5.61 -17.66 -6.64
CA PHE A 80 5.76 -16.24 -6.35
C PHE A 80 5.87 -15.96 -4.84
N GLY A 81 4.91 -16.46 -4.06
CA GLY A 81 4.82 -16.20 -2.62
C GLY A 81 6.03 -16.74 -1.84
N GLU A 82 6.46 -17.96 -2.15
CA GLU A 82 7.62 -18.60 -1.53
C GLU A 82 8.91 -17.84 -1.86
N TRP A 83 9.10 -17.44 -3.12
CA TRP A 83 10.27 -16.67 -3.52
C TRP A 83 10.29 -15.29 -2.84
N CYS A 84 9.16 -14.57 -2.83
CA CYS A 84 9.06 -13.27 -2.17
C CYS A 84 9.33 -13.37 -0.66
N ALA A 85 8.82 -14.42 0.01
CA ALA A 85 9.10 -14.65 1.41
C ALA A 85 10.60 -14.87 1.69
N GLN A 86 11.29 -15.62 0.82
CA GLN A 86 12.74 -15.83 0.92
C GLN A 86 13.53 -14.54 0.74
N GLN A 87 13.08 -13.64 -0.14
CA GLN A 87 13.71 -12.34 -0.36
C GLN A 87 13.29 -11.25 0.65
N GLY A 88 12.34 -11.55 1.54
CA GLY A 88 11.78 -10.58 2.48
C GLY A 88 10.95 -9.48 1.81
N VAL A 89 10.46 -9.72 0.58
CA VAL A 89 9.59 -8.79 -0.15
C VAL A 89 8.25 -8.69 0.57
N ARG A 90 7.78 -7.44 0.70
CA ARG A 90 6.48 -7.13 1.33
C ARG A 90 5.73 -6.11 0.48
N GLY A 91 4.42 -6.06 0.66
CA GLY A 91 3.61 -5.04 0.01
C GLY A 91 2.13 -5.33 0.05
N LYS A 92 1.45 -5.17 -1.08
CA LYS A 92 0.01 -5.38 -1.22
C LYS A 92 -0.31 -6.25 -2.43
N TYR A 93 -1.25 -7.17 -2.24
CA TYR A 93 -1.80 -8.07 -3.24
C TYR A 93 -3.29 -7.79 -3.42
N SER A 94 -3.72 -7.44 -4.63
CA SER A 94 -5.16 -7.32 -4.94
C SER A 94 -5.84 -8.67 -4.73
N ILE A 95 -7.07 -8.64 -4.22
CA ILE A 95 -8.03 -9.70 -4.42
C ILE A 95 -9.29 -9.04 -4.95
N VAL A 96 -9.49 -9.06 -6.27
CA VAL A 96 -10.72 -8.56 -6.89
C VAL A 96 -11.88 -9.47 -6.43
N PRO A 97 -12.88 -8.98 -5.67
CA PRO A 97 -13.84 -9.85 -4.97
C PRO A 97 -14.90 -10.51 -5.85
N TYR A 98 -15.23 -9.89 -6.98
CA TYR A 98 -16.16 -10.41 -8.00
C TYR A 98 -15.51 -10.29 -9.39
N PRO A 99 -14.39 -11.00 -9.63
CA PRO A 99 -13.47 -10.71 -10.73
C PRO A 99 -14.15 -10.78 -12.09
N ALA A 100 -14.15 -9.65 -12.81
CA ALA A 100 -14.73 -9.49 -14.13
C ALA A 100 -16.16 -10.07 -14.25
N CYS A 101 -16.98 -9.93 -13.20
CA CYS A 101 -18.34 -10.48 -13.14
C CYS A 101 -18.43 -12.02 -13.28
N THR A 102 -17.33 -12.77 -13.12
CA THR A 102 -17.30 -14.23 -13.31
C THR A 102 -17.98 -14.99 -12.18
N GLY A 103 -17.76 -14.60 -10.91
CA GLY A 103 -18.43 -15.12 -9.72
C GLY A 103 -17.90 -14.46 -8.44
N TRP A 104 -18.58 -14.63 -7.30
CA TRP A 104 -18.16 -14.02 -6.04
C TRP A 104 -17.20 -14.95 -5.29
N LEU A 105 -16.07 -14.41 -4.84
CA LEU A 105 -15.08 -15.20 -4.09
C LEU A 105 -15.63 -15.77 -2.78
N ASP A 106 -16.59 -15.10 -2.15
CA ASP A 106 -17.23 -15.56 -0.92
C ASP A 106 -18.40 -16.54 -1.16
N ARG A 107 -18.66 -16.90 -2.42
CA ARG A 107 -19.72 -17.83 -2.83
C ARG A 107 -19.16 -18.92 -3.74
N GLU A 108 -19.12 -18.64 -5.04
CA GLU A 108 -18.74 -19.56 -6.09
C GLU A 108 -18.11 -18.82 -7.29
N LEU A 109 -17.18 -19.49 -7.94
CA LEU A 109 -16.62 -19.12 -9.24
C LEU A 109 -17.07 -20.16 -10.28
N PRO A 110 -18.16 -19.89 -11.03
CA PRO A 110 -18.59 -20.75 -12.13
C PRO A 110 -17.45 -21.08 -13.10
N GLY A 111 -17.26 -22.37 -13.35
CA GLY A 111 -16.13 -22.89 -14.13
C GLY A 111 -15.01 -23.51 -13.30
N TRP A 112 -15.01 -23.29 -11.98
CA TRP A 112 -14.07 -23.92 -11.04
C TRP A 112 -14.80 -24.74 -9.96
N PRO A 113 -14.24 -25.87 -9.51
CA PRO A 113 -14.76 -26.56 -8.34
C PRO A 113 -14.70 -25.65 -7.11
N ARG A 114 -15.74 -25.66 -6.27
CA ARG A 114 -15.76 -24.90 -5.02
C ARG A 114 -14.53 -25.16 -4.14
N LYS A 115 -14.04 -26.40 -4.12
CA LYS A 115 -12.81 -26.76 -3.39
C LYS A 115 -11.58 -26.01 -3.92
N ALA A 116 -11.44 -25.84 -5.23
CA ALA A 116 -10.31 -25.11 -5.81
C ALA A 116 -10.29 -23.65 -5.37
N LEU A 117 -11.46 -22.99 -5.35
CA LEU A 117 -11.57 -21.63 -4.80
C LEU A 117 -11.20 -21.58 -3.31
N GLN A 118 -11.67 -22.54 -2.51
CA GLN A 118 -11.33 -22.62 -1.09
C GLN A 118 -9.84 -22.85 -0.86
N ASP A 119 -9.22 -23.73 -1.64
CA ASP A 119 -7.78 -24.02 -1.59
C ASP A 119 -6.97 -22.76 -1.98
N SER A 120 -7.39 -22.02 -3.01
CA SER A 120 -6.75 -20.78 -3.46
C SER A 120 -6.86 -19.68 -2.39
N LEU A 121 -8.03 -19.50 -1.78
CA LEU A 121 -8.21 -18.57 -0.66
C LEU A 121 -7.33 -18.96 0.54
N GLU A 122 -7.21 -20.26 0.83
CA GLU A 122 -6.35 -20.74 1.91
C GLU A 122 -4.87 -20.51 1.60
N LEU A 123 -4.45 -20.65 0.34
CA LEU A 123 -3.10 -20.30 -0.09
C LEU A 123 -2.81 -18.81 0.15
N VAL A 124 -3.75 -17.91 -0.18
CA VAL A 124 -3.60 -16.48 0.12
C VAL A 124 -3.47 -16.26 1.62
N ARG A 125 -4.33 -16.88 2.44
CA ARG A 125 -4.33 -16.70 3.90
C ARG A 125 -3.04 -17.15 4.57
N THR A 126 -2.49 -18.28 4.12
CA THR A 126 -1.36 -18.94 4.78
C THR A 126 -0.01 -18.48 4.24
N LEU A 127 0.11 -18.28 2.93
CA LEU A 127 1.38 -17.96 2.29
C LEU A 127 1.55 -16.45 2.04
N LEU A 128 0.51 -15.75 1.61
CA LEU A 128 0.64 -14.33 1.23
C LEU A 128 0.45 -13.39 2.43
N LEU A 129 -0.59 -13.56 3.25
CA LEU A 129 -0.89 -12.62 4.34
C LEU A 129 0.29 -12.27 5.28
N PRO A 130 1.28 -13.13 5.57
CA PRO A 130 2.43 -12.72 6.38
C PRO A 130 3.19 -11.50 5.82
N ASN A 131 3.31 -11.40 4.49
CA ASN A 131 4.11 -10.37 3.81
C ASN A 131 3.29 -9.40 2.94
N TRP A 132 2.01 -9.68 2.73
CA TRP A 132 1.16 -8.91 1.84
C TRP A 132 -0.10 -8.42 2.58
N ASP A 133 -0.48 -7.16 2.39
CA ASP A 133 -1.84 -6.72 2.66
C ASP A 133 -2.75 -7.15 1.51
N VAL A 134 -4.02 -7.43 1.82
CA VAL A 134 -5.06 -7.63 0.81
C VAL A 134 -5.88 -6.36 0.68
N HIS A 135 -5.97 -5.83 -0.52
CA HIS A 135 -6.97 -4.82 -0.87
C HIS A 135 -7.95 -5.39 -1.89
N PRO A 136 -9.22 -4.93 -1.89
CA PRO A 136 -9.97 -4.97 -3.11
C PRO A 136 -9.30 -4.00 -4.07
N GLU A 137 -9.24 -4.37 -5.34
CA GLU A 137 -9.22 -3.39 -6.39
C GLU A 137 -10.63 -3.43 -6.92
N MET A 138 -11.44 -2.48 -6.40
CA MET A 138 -12.91 -2.47 -6.25
C MET A 138 -13.69 -3.78 -6.56
N ILE A 139 -14.97 -3.79 -6.99
CA ILE A 139 -15.79 -5.01 -6.89
C ILE A 139 -15.44 -6.01 -7.99
N THR A 140 -15.44 -5.59 -9.25
CA THR A 140 -15.25 -6.47 -10.41
C THR A 140 -14.05 -6.14 -11.27
N HIS A 141 -13.53 -4.93 -11.14
CA HIS A 141 -12.55 -4.32 -12.04
C HIS A 141 -13.05 -3.98 -13.45
N THR A 142 -14.29 -4.30 -13.78
CA THR A 142 -14.88 -4.01 -15.08
C THR A 142 -16.17 -3.25 -14.96
N ARG A 143 -17.24 -3.86 -14.45
CA ARG A 143 -18.60 -3.34 -14.49
C ARG A 143 -19.04 -2.85 -13.11
N VAL A 144 -19.71 -1.71 -13.11
CA VAL A 144 -20.31 -1.17 -11.89
C VAL A 144 -21.46 -2.08 -11.45
N ILE A 145 -21.47 -2.44 -10.17
CA ILE A 145 -22.49 -3.30 -9.57
C ILE A 145 -23.64 -2.47 -9.00
N ASP A 146 -24.87 -2.84 -9.34
CA ASP A 146 -26.04 -2.40 -8.58
C ASP A 146 -26.06 -3.10 -7.23
N LEU A 147 -25.82 -2.34 -6.16
CA LEU A 147 -25.75 -2.86 -4.79
C LEU A 147 -27.06 -3.49 -4.30
N LYS A 148 -28.21 -3.17 -4.92
CA LYS A 148 -29.50 -3.77 -4.55
C LYS A 148 -29.66 -5.19 -5.08
N THR A 149 -29.19 -5.41 -6.30
CA THR A 149 -29.35 -6.70 -6.99
C THR A 149 -28.08 -7.56 -6.92
N GLY A 150 -26.94 -6.95 -6.61
CA GLY A 150 -25.61 -7.53 -6.71
C GLY A 150 -25.13 -7.74 -8.14
N ARG A 151 -25.90 -7.34 -9.17
CA ARG A 151 -25.59 -7.59 -10.58
C ARG A 151 -24.95 -6.37 -11.25
N PRO A 152 -24.17 -6.55 -12.34
CA PRO A 152 -23.68 -5.42 -13.11
C PRO A 152 -24.86 -4.61 -13.67
N LEU A 153 -24.72 -3.28 -13.69
CA LEU A 153 -25.66 -2.41 -14.38
C LEU A 153 -25.80 -2.83 -15.85
N GLU A 154 -27.02 -2.86 -16.38
CA GLU A 154 -27.33 -3.45 -17.69
C GLU A 154 -26.59 -2.77 -18.85
N GLU A 155 -26.65 -1.45 -18.91
CA GLU A 155 -25.97 -0.64 -19.93
C GLU A 155 -24.45 -0.88 -19.89
N ILE A 156 -23.83 -1.02 -21.06
CA ILE A 156 -22.37 -1.06 -21.21
C ILE A 156 -21.91 0.29 -21.76
N SER A 157 -21.41 1.16 -20.89
CA SER A 157 -20.88 2.47 -21.28
C SER A 157 -19.83 2.94 -20.27
N PRO A 158 -19.07 4.01 -20.56
CA PRO A 158 -18.07 4.52 -19.61
C PRO A 158 -18.68 4.91 -18.25
N ALA A 159 -19.99 5.16 -18.16
CA ALA A 159 -20.67 5.43 -16.91
C ALA A 159 -20.88 4.18 -16.03
N THR A 160 -20.88 2.99 -16.64
CA THR A 160 -21.13 1.71 -15.98
C THR A 160 -19.91 0.80 -15.95
N MET A 161 -18.72 1.34 -16.25
CA MET A 161 -17.44 0.67 -16.06
C MET A 161 -16.72 1.20 -14.81
N GLU A 162 -16.25 0.32 -13.93
CA GLU A 162 -15.58 0.69 -12.68
C GLU A 162 -14.29 1.48 -12.94
N ASN A 163 -13.53 1.14 -13.98
CA ASN A 163 -12.31 1.85 -14.36
C ASN A 163 -12.53 3.29 -14.83
N SER A 164 -13.78 3.75 -14.94
CA SER A 164 -14.13 5.15 -15.16
C SER A 164 -15.21 5.66 -14.21
N TYR A 165 -15.62 4.88 -13.22
CA TYR A 165 -16.69 5.27 -12.31
C TYR A 165 -16.19 6.18 -11.17
N PRO A 166 -16.90 7.24 -10.77
CA PRO A 166 -18.14 7.72 -11.37
C PRO A 166 -17.89 8.74 -12.49
N GLN A 167 -18.81 8.79 -13.45
CA GLN A 167 -18.82 9.81 -14.50
C GLN A 167 -19.54 11.10 -14.09
N GLN A 168 -20.20 11.13 -12.93
CA GLN A 168 -20.86 12.30 -12.35
C GLN A 168 -20.40 12.48 -10.90
N PRO A 169 -20.57 13.68 -10.31
CA PRO A 169 -20.37 13.85 -8.88
C PRO A 169 -21.15 12.80 -8.08
N GLN A 170 -20.50 12.24 -7.06
CA GLN A 170 -21.07 11.26 -6.12
C GLN A 170 -20.72 11.72 -4.72
N SER A 171 -21.63 11.52 -3.78
CA SER A 171 -21.33 11.77 -2.36
C SER A 171 -20.33 10.74 -1.81
N ALA A 172 -19.61 11.12 -0.74
CA ALA A 172 -18.76 10.18 -0.01
C ALA A 172 -19.55 8.96 0.48
N ASP A 173 -20.78 9.15 0.98
CA ASP A 173 -21.61 8.06 1.49
C ASP A 173 -21.99 7.03 0.41
N GLN A 174 -22.29 7.49 -0.82
CA GLN A 174 -22.59 6.60 -1.94
C GLN A 174 -21.35 5.79 -2.35
N LEU A 175 -20.19 6.44 -2.44
CA LEU A 175 -18.92 5.77 -2.72
C LEU A 175 -18.56 4.79 -1.58
N ALA A 176 -18.77 5.18 -0.32
CA ALA A 176 -18.48 4.35 0.84
C ALA A 176 -19.35 3.09 0.84
N ALA A 177 -20.63 3.19 0.53
CA ALA A 177 -21.51 2.03 0.37
C ALA A 177 -21.00 1.06 -0.71
N TYR A 178 -20.50 1.60 -1.83
CA TYR A 178 -19.93 0.81 -2.92
C TYR A 178 -18.63 0.10 -2.51
N LEU A 179 -17.70 0.83 -1.88
CA LEU A 179 -16.45 0.27 -1.36
C LEU A 179 -16.71 -0.77 -0.26
N ALA A 180 -17.66 -0.51 0.64
CA ALA A 180 -18.06 -1.43 1.70
C ALA A 180 -18.60 -2.75 1.14
N TYR A 181 -19.24 -2.75 -0.04
CA TYR A 181 -19.68 -3.98 -0.69
C TYR A 181 -18.49 -4.87 -1.08
N ALA A 182 -17.45 -4.30 -1.70
CA ALA A 182 -16.21 -5.02 -2.03
C ALA A 182 -15.54 -5.57 -0.75
N LEU A 183 -15.42 -4.73 0.27
CA LEU A 183 -14.80 -5.07 1.55
C LEU A 183 -15.54 -6.20 2.28
N ARG A 184 -16.88 -6.22 2.25
CA ARG A 184 -17.67 -7.30 2.87
C ARG A 184 -17.44 -8.66 2.22
N ILE A 185 -17.26 -8.71 0.90
CA ILE A 185 -16.91 -9.98 0.23
C ILE A 185 -15.55 -10.48 0.74
N LEU A 186 -14.55 -9.61 0.84
CA LEU A 186 -13.24 -9.99 1.39
C LEU A 186 -13.31 -10.39 2.87
N GLN A 187 -14.14 -9.72 3.66
CA GLN A 187 -14.40 -10.09 5.06
C GLN A 187 -15.01 -11.49 5.16
N ASN A 188 -15.99 -11.81 4.30
CA ASN A 188 -16.59 -13.15 4.23
C ASN A 188 -15.59 -14.22 3.79
N CYS A 189 -14.60 -13.84 2.97
CA CYS A 189 -13.45 -14.67 2.63
C CYS A 189 -12.42 -14.80 3.78
N GLY A 190 -12.63 -14.17 4.94
CA GLY A 190 -11.67 -14.20 6.04
C GLY A 190 -10.33 -13.53 5.69
N LEU A 191 -10.34 -12.57 4.79
CA LEU A 191 -9.15 -11.81 4.38
C LEU A 191 -9.14 -10.46 5.11
N PRO A 192 -8.12 -10.16 5.94
CA PRO A 192 -8.01 -8.86 6.58
C PRO A 192 -7.74 -7.78 5.53
N CYS A 193 -8.34 -6.60 5.73
CA CYS A 193 -8.25 -5.52 4.77
C CYS A 193 -8.28 -4.17 5.51
N GLU A 194 -7.14 -3.46 5.50
CA GLU A 194 -7.00 -2.15 6.14
C GLU A 194 -7.01 -0.99 5.12
N GLY A 195 -7.16 -1.30 3.84
CA GLY A 195 -7.14 -0.31 2.77
C GLY A 195 -7.74 -0.82 1.46
N ILE A 196 -7.86 0.07 0.47
CA ILE A 196 -8.39 -0.28 -0.85
C ILE A 196 -7.44 0.12 -1.97
N THR A 197 -7.63 -0.47 -3.14
CA THR A 197 -7.08 0.01 -4.40
C THR A 197 -8.24 0.38 -5.34
N THR A 198 -8.04 1.41 -6.15
CA THR A 198 -9.02 1.83 -7.15
C THR A 198 -8.56 1.43 -8.55
N PRO A 199 -9.43 0.92 -9.43
CA PRO A 199 -9.03 0.63 -10.80
C PRO A 199 -8.87 1.89 -11.59
N GLY A 200 -7.74 2.03 -12.26
CA GLY A 200 -7.50 3.07 -13.26
C GLY A 200 -8.15 4.42 -12.92
N GLY A 201 -9.22 4.77 -13.66
CA GLY A 201 -9.91 6.04 -13.53
C GLY A 201 -10.92 6.18 -12.39
N PHE A 202 -11.12 5.17 -11.54
CA PHE A 202 -12.16 5.18 -10.51
C PHE A 202 -11.95 6.33 -9.51
N GLY A 203 -12.98 7.13 -9.27
CA GLY A 203 -12.90 8.27 -8.35
C GLY A 203 -12.13 9.48 -8.90
N ASN A 204 -11.69 9.48 -10.17
CA ASN A 204 -10.95 10.61 -10.76
C ASN A 204 -11.71 11.95 -10.71
N ARG A 205 -13.05 11.90 -10.75
CA ARG A 205 -13.93 13.08 -10.72
C ARG A 205 -14.34 13.52 -9.31
N VAL A 206 -13.98 12.76 -8.28
CA VAL A 206 -14.48 12.88 -6.90
C VAL A 206 -13.36 12.57 -5.90
N LYS A 207 -12.17 13.16 -6.10
CA LYS A 207 -10.97 12.80 -5.32
C LYS A 207 -11.12 13.04 -3.81
N PRO A 208 -11.66 14.20 -3.34
CA PRO A 208 -11.88 14.41 -1.91
C PRO A 208 -12.92 13.42 -1.34
N GLU A 209 -14.01 13.19 -2.06
CA GLU A 209 -15.07 12.27 -1.62
C GLU A 209 -14.59 10.82 -1.58
N LEU A 210 -13.70 10.43 -2.50
CA LEU A 210 -13.06 9.11 -2.50
C LEU A 210 -12.29 8.87 -1.21
N SER A 211 -11.46 9.83 -0.77
CA SER A 211 -10.65 9.67 0.45
C SER A 211 -11.52 9.55 1.71
N LEU A 212 -12.59 10.34 1.79
CA LEU A 212 -13.61 10.21 2.84
C LEU A 212 -14.38 8.88 2.76
N ALA A 213 -14.72 8.42 1.55
CA ALA A 213 -15.41 7.16 1.35
C ALA A 213 -14.56 5.96 1.79
N VAL A 214 -13.24 5.99 1.53
CA VAL A 214 -12.29 4.99 2.04
C VAL A 214 -12.29 5.00 3.58
N GLN A 215 -12.23 6.19 4.18
CA GLN A 215 -12.30 6.35 5.64
C GLN A 215 -13.51 5.63 6.23
N GLN A 216 -14.70 5.97 5.72
CA GLN A 216 -15.98 5.45 6.18
C GLN A 216 -16.05 3.94 5.96
N ALA A 217 -15.85 3.46 4.73
CA ALA A 217 -16.05 2.07 4.36
C ALA A 217 -15.11 1.11 5.10
N VAL A 218 -13.81 1.43 5.18
CA VAL A 218 -12.82 0.57 5.85
C VAL A 218 -13.06 0.54 7.36
N ARG A 219 -13.39 1.68 7.98
CA ARG A 219 -13.75 1.72 9.41
C ARG A 219 -15.05 0.98 9.70
N ASP A 220 -16.02 1.04 8.80
CA ASP A 220 -17.30 0.37 8.99
C ASP A 220 -17.20 -1.14 8.91
N VAL A 221 -16.45 -1.66 7.93
CA VAL A 221 -16.34 -3.11 7.70
C VAL A 221 -15.26 -3.75 8.56
N PHE A 222 -14.05 -3.17 8.58
CA PHE A 222 -12.87 -3.79 9.21
C PHE A 222 -12.41 -3.09 10.49
N ARG A 223 -13.01 -1.95 10.87
CA ARG A 223 -12.65 -1.20 12.08
C ARG A 223 -11.17 -0.79 12.11
N SER A 224 -10.53 -0.66 10.94
CA SER A 224 -9.11 -0.26 10.88
C SER A 224 -8.97 1.18 11.43
N PRO A 225 -8.02 1.42 12.35
CA PRO A 225 -7.77 2.76 12.89
C PRO A 225 -7.09 3.68 11.86
N VAL A 226 -6.42 3.11 10.86
CA VAL A 226 -5.67 3.86 9.84
C VAL A 226 -6.10 3.36 8.44
N PRO A 227 -7.30 3.74 7.98
CA PRO A 227 -7.71 3.48 6.60
C PRO A 227 -6.72 4.06 5.62
N HIS A 228 -6.44 3.34 4.54
CA HIS A 228 -5.56 3.82 3.50
C HIS A 228 -6.02 3.38 2.11
N PHE A 229 -5.44 3.99 1.08
CA PHE A 229 -5.68 3.56 -0.28
C PHE A 229 -4.49 3.78 -1.19
N PHE A 230 -4.43 2.96 -2.25
CA PHE A 230 -3.59 3.19 -3.42
C PHE A 230 -4.46 3.57 -4.62
N LYS A 231 -4.00 4.58 -5.36
CA LYS A 231 -4.65 5.06 -6.59
C LYS A 231 -3.67 5.73 -7.56
N TYR A 232 -2.73 6.49 -7.03
CA TYR A 232 -1.93 7.42 -7.83
C TYR A 232 -0.54 6.86 -8.08
N VAL A 233 -0.08 7.01 -9.32
CA VAL A 233 1.32 6.84 -9.71
C VAL A 233 1.92 8.22 -9.89
N ILE A 234 3.08 8.45 -9.28
CA ILE A 234 3.82 9.71 -9.36
C ILE A 234 5.03 9.53 -10.26
N ASP A 235 4.99 10.22 -11.40
CA ASP A 235 6.09 10.30 -12.34
C ASP A 235 6.98 11.52 -12.08
N GLY A 236 8.19 11.51 -12.64
CA GLY A 236 9.11 12.64 -12.59
C GLY A 236 9.59 13.00 -11.18
N ASP A 237 9.69 14.31 -10.90
CA ASP A 237 10.24 14.86 -9.66
C ASP A 237 9.23 14.96 -8.51
N GLY A 238 7.97 14.59 -8.73
CA GLY A 238 6.93 14.59 -7.70
C GLY A 238 7.31 13.74 -6.47
N SER A 239 6.79 14.12 -5.31
CA SER A 239 6.96 13.36 -4.06
C SER A 239 6.16 12.06 -4.09
N THR A 240 6.78 10.98 -3.61
CA THR A 240 6.12 9.68 -3.40
C THR A 240 5.87 9.40 -1.93
N GLU A 241 6.01 10.41 -1.06
CA GLU A 241 5.58 10.27 0.32
C GLU A 241 4.06 10.09 0.41
N PRO A 242 3.58 9.10 1.21
CA PRO A 242 2.20 9.04 1.62
C PRO A 242 1.67 10.36 2.18
N VAL A 243 0.39 10.63 1.95
CA VAL A 243 -0.29 11.84 2.41
C VAL A 243 -1.36 11.46 3.41
N VAL A 244 -1.29 12.04 4.62
CA VAL A 244 -2.33 11.89 5.64
C VAL A 244 -3.43 12.93 5.41
N GLU A 245 -4.60 12.47 4.99
CA GLU A 245 -5.75 13.27 4.56
C GLU A 245 -6.89 13.22 5.60
N HIS A 246 -7.74 14.24 5.58
CA HIS A 246 -8.98 14.41 6.35
C HIS A 246 -8.83 14.22 7.87
N VAL A 247 -7.72 14.70 8.45
CA VAL A 247 -7.48 14.58 9.89
C VAL A 247 -8.47 15.44 10.67
N SER A 248 -9.27 14.81 11.53
CA SER A 248 -10.23 15.45 12.42
C SER A 248 -10.34 14.69 13.74
N GLY A 249 -10.78 15.36 14.80
CA GLY A 249 -10.88 14.76 16.14
C GLY A 249 -9.53 14.46 16.79
N LEU A 250 -8.45 15.14 16.39
CA LEU A 250 -7.13 14.96 16.97
C LEU A 250 -7.14 15.28 18.47
N GLY A 251 -6.57 14.38 19.27
CA GLY A 251 -6.60 14.47 20.74
C GLY A 251 -7.89 13.97 21.38
N THR A 252 -8.79 13.35 20.60
CA THR A 252 -10.04 12.74 21.09
C THR A 252 -10.13 11.28 20.64
N ASP A 253 -11.06 10.52 21.23
CA ASP A 253 -11.38 9.15 20.80
C ASP A 253 -12.03 9.10 19.40
N GLY A 254 -12.47 10.24 18.88
CA GLY A 254 -13.07 10.41 17.55
C GLY A 254 -12.07 10.72 16.43
N LEU A 255 -10.79 10.35 16.57
CA LEU A 255 -9.77 10.60 15.56
C LEU A 255 -10.08 9.88 14.24
N ASN A 256 -10.24 10.67 13.19
CA ASN A 256 -10.48 10.23 11.83
C ASN A 256 -9.39 10.76 10.90
N LEU A 257 -8.96 9.91 9.96
CA LEU A 257 -8.00 10.22 8.90
C LEU A 257 -8.06 9.15 7.80
N THR A 258 -7.47 9.43 6.66
CA THR A 258 -7.18 8.45 5.60
C THR A 258 -5.76 8.66 5.10
N VAL A 259 -5.03 7.59 4.78
CA VAL A 259 -3.69 7.71 4.17
C VAL A 259 -3.74 7.37 2.68
N ASN A 260 -3.35 8.31 1.84
CA ASN A 260 -3.16 8.10 0.41
C ASN A 260 -1.70 7.70 0.16
N ILE A 261 -1.48 6.51 -0.40
CA ILE A 261 -0.15 5.98 -0.67
C ILE A 261 0.07 5.95 -2.18
N PRO A 262 0.97 6.79 -2.74
CA PRO A 262 1.29 6.74 -4.15
C PRO A 262 2.35 5.67 -4.47
N ALA A 263 2.30 5.13 -5.69
CA ALA A 263 3.42 4.39 -6.28
C ALA A 263 4.36 5.34 -7.01
N GLY A 264 5.62 4.96 -7.12
CA GLY A 264 6.65 5.73 -7.83
C GLY A 264 6.97 5.22 -9.23
N THR A 265 6.28 4.16 -9.70
CA THR A 265 6.54 3.53 -11.00
C THR A 265 5.26 3.22 -11.75
N GLY A 266 5.33 3.16 -13.08
CA GLY A 266 4.33 2.46 -13.88
C GLY A 266 4.47 0.94 -13.78
N ASP A 267 3.64 0.22 -14.54
CA ASP A 267 3.77 -1.22 -14.76
C ASP A 267 4.62 -1.50 -16.01
N TRP A 268 5.82 -2.02 -15.78
CA TRP A 268 6.75 -2.46 -16.83
C TRP A 268 7.10 -3.94 -16.68
N PHE A 269 6.29 -4.72 -15.95
CA PHE A 269 6.48 -6.17 -15.78
C PHE A 269 5.60 -7.02 -16.71
N GLY A 270 4.84 -6.42 -17.63
CA GLY A 270 4.08 -7.16 -18.64
C GLY A 270 2.66 -6.64 -18.88
N GLY A 271 2.27 -5.57 -18.19
CA GLY A 271 0.98 -4.91 -18.37
C GLY A 271 -0.19 -5.69 -17.75
N TRP A 272 -1.34 -5.02 -17.66
CA TRP A 272 -2.58 -5.63 -17.19
C TRP A 272 -3.12 -6.70 -18.15
N GLU A 273 -2.72 -6.65 -19.42
CA GLU A 273 -3.06 -7.67 -20.43
C GLU A 273 -2.27 -8.98 -20.24
N GLY A 274 -1.03 -8.88 -19.71
CA GLY A 274 -0.09 -9.99 -19.63
C GLY A 274 0.60 -10.35 -20.95
N ASP A 275 0.51 -9.50 -21.99
CA ASP A 275 1.11 -9.74 -23.31
C ASP A 275 2.18 -8.70 -23.71
N VAL A 276 2.47 -7.73 -22.84
CA VAL A 276 3.51 -6.73 -23.08
C VAL A 276 4.88 -7.31 -22.70
N VAL A 277 5.91 -6.97 -23.47
CA VAL A 277 7.30 -7.36 -23.15
C VAL A 277 7.74 -6.62 -21.88
N PRO A 278 8.20 -7.32 -20.83
CA PRO A 278 8.71 -6.67 -19.62
C PRO A 278 9.95 -5.82 -19.90
N GLU A 279 10.03 -4.64 -19.28
CA GLU A 279 11.14 -3.68 -19.40
C GLU A 279 11.81 -3.43 -18.04
N PRO A 280 12.49 -4.43 -17.44
CA PRO A 280 12.99 -4.31 -16.07
C PRO A 280 14.03 -3.19 -15.87
N ASP A 281 14.71 -2.76 -16.95
CA ASP A 281 15.69 -1.66 -16.92
C ASP A 281 15.06 -0.31 -16.61
N ARG A 282 13.76 -0.14 -16.85
CA ARG A 282 13.02 1.06 -16.44
C ARG A 282 12.90 1.17 -14.92
N TYR A 283 12.84 0.03 -14.22
CA TYR A 283 12.88 -0.01 -12.76
C TYR A 283 14.31 0.16 -12.24
N ALA A 284 15.21 -0.72 -12.68
CA ALA A 284 16.62 -0.69 -12.30
C ALA A 284 17.47 -1.39 -13.37
N LEU A 285 18.52 -0.72 -13.84
CA LEU A 285 19.56 -1.34 -14.66
C LEU A 285 20.24 -2.46 -13.88
N ALA A 286 20.77 -3.47 -14.59
CA ALA A 286 21.35 -4.67 -13.95
C ALA A 286 22.48 -4.37 -12.94
N ASP A 287 23.20 -3.26 -13.12
CA ASP A 287 24.28 -2.78 -12.25
C ASP A 287 23.82 -1.73 -11.23
N ALA A 288 22.50 -1.48 -11.12
CA ALA A 288 21.89 -0.46 -10.29
C ALA A 288 22.39 0.98 -10.54
N SER A 289 22.99 1.27 -11.70
CA SER A 289 23.48 2.61 -12.05
C SER A 289 22.37 3.59 -12.44
N GLY A 290 21.15 3.09 -12.69
CA GLY A 290 20.01 3.91 -13.09
C GLY A 290 18.69 3.13 -13.09
N GLY A 291 17.62 3.81 -13.49
CA GLY A 291 16.23 3.34 -13.42
C GLY A 291 15.44 4.05 -12.32
N ARG A 292 14.11 3.98 -12.40
CA ARG A 292 13.22 4.76 -11.52
C ARG A 292 13.37 4.40 -10.04
N MET A 293 13.60 3.14 -9.73
CA MET A 293 13.75 2.68 -8.34
C MET A 293 15.05 3.18 -7.73
N VAL A 294 16.13 3.13 -8.50
CA VAL A 294 17.43 3.72 -8.12
C VAL A 294 17.26 5.20 -7.85
N GLU A 295 16.61 5.93 -8.74
CA GLU A 295 16.34 7.37 -8.60
C GLU A 295 15.59 7.68 -7.29
N LEU A 296 14.49 6.96 -6.99
CA LEU A 296 13.70 7.18 -5.77
C LEU A 296 14.52 6.90 -4.50
N ILE A 297 15.25 5.79 -4.46
CA ILE A 297 16.09 5.41 -3.30
C ILE A 297 17.21 6.45 -3.07
N GLU A 298 17.85 6.93 -4.14
CA GLU A 298 18.90 7.94 -4.03
C GLU A 298 18.37 9.32 -3.60
N ARG A 299 17.15 9.67 -4.03
CA ARG A 299 16.46 10.88 -3.58
C ARG A 299 15.89 10.77 -2.16
N GLY A 300 15.99 9.61 -1.52
CA GLY A 300 15.41 9.35 -0.21
C GLY A 300 13.88 9.39 -0.22
N GLN A 301 13.26 8.95 -1.30
CA GLN A 301 11.81 8.89 -1.49
C GLN A 301 11.30 7.45 -1.30
N PRO A 302 10.12 7.23 -0.70
CA PRO A 302 9.52 5.89 -0.62
C PRO A 302 9.43 5.24 -2.01
N ALA A 303 10.02 4.06 -2.14
CA ALA A 303 10.23 3.43 -3.43
C ALA A 303 9.21 2.29 -3.61
N LEU A 304 8.01 2.66 -4.08
CA LEU A 304 6.88 1.74 -4.25
C LEU A 304 6.67 1.40 -5.73
N PHE A 305 6.77 0.12 -6.08
CA PHE A 305 6.55 -0.36 -7.45
C PHE A 305 5.12 -0.82 -7.63
N LEU A 306 4.60 -0.61 -8.84
CA LEU A 306 3.33 -1.13 -9.33
C LEU A 306 3.56 -2.23 -10.35
N CYS A 307 2.72 -3.28 -10.31
CA CYS A 307 2.50 -4.20 -11.41
C CYS A 307 1.04 -4.64 -11.48
N HIS A 308 0.65 -5.26 -12.59
CA HIS A 308 -0.57 -6.05 -12.67
C HIS A 308 -0.24 -7.55 -12.71
N TRP A 309 -1.08 -8.34 -12.05
CA TRP A 309 -0.87 -9.78 -11.87
C TRP A 309 -0.82 -10.58 -13.19
N PRO A 310 -1.65 -10.30 -14.22
CA PRO A 310 -1.48 -10.92 -15.53
C PRO A 310 -0.10 -10.68 -16.15
N GLY A 311 0.45 -9.46 -15.98
CA GLY A 311 1.82 -9.10 -16.36
C GLY A 311 2.86 -9.95 -15.65
N MET A 312 2.69 -10.20 -14.36
CA MET A 312 3.60 -11.08 -13.60
C MET A 312 3.64 -12.51 -14.18
N TYR A 313 2.49 -13.05 -14.58
CA TYR A 313 2.35 -14.39 -15.16
C TYR A 313 2.75 -14.47 -16.65
N CYS A 314 2.60 -13.37 -17.40
CA CYS A 314 2.80 -13.27 -18.85
C CYS A 314 2.21 -14.47 -19.62
N ASN A 315 0.93 -14.77 -19.40
CA ASN A 315 0.21 -15.88 -20.05
C ASN A 315 0.94 -17.24 -19.97
N GLY A 316 1.65 -17.51 -18.86
CA GLY A 316 2.34 -18.77 -18.58
C GLY A 316 3.84 -18.76 -18.85
N THR A 317 4.37 -17.74 -19.56
CA THR A 317 5.81 -17.62 -19.81
C THR A 317 6.60 -17.17 -18.58
N LYS A 318 5.93 -16.51 -17.62
CA LYS A 318 6.49 -15.95 -16.38
C LYS A 318 7.63 -14.94 -16.62
N LEU A 319 7.65 -14.30 -17.80
CA LEU A 319 8.67 -13.30 -18.13
C LEU A 319 8.63 -12.11 -17.17
N GLY A 320 7.43 -11.65 -16.80
CA GLY A 320 7.24 -10.60 -15.80
C GLY A 320 7.83 -10.97 -14.45
N PHE A 321 7.57 -12.19 -13.98
CA PHE A 321 8.17 -12.69 -12.74
C PHE A 321 9.68 -12.76 -12.77
N ARG A 322 10.29 -13.26 -13.85
CA ARG A 322 11.77 -13.27 -13.98
C ARG A 322 12.35 -11.85 -14.00
N ALA A 323 11.67 -10.93 -14.69
CA ALA A 323 12.05 -9.51 -14.72
C ALA A 323 11.97 -8.88 -13.32
N PHE A 324 10.91 -9.18 -12.56
CA PHE A 324 10.75 -8.76 -11.17
C PHE A 324 11.84 -9.33 -10.26
N GLN A 325 12.12 -10.64 -10.36
CA GLN A 325 13.18 -11.29 -9.60
C GLN A 325 14.54 -10.62 -9.83
N ARG A 326 14.84 -10.26 -11.08
CA ARG A 326 16.05 -9.51 -11.44
C ARG A 326 16.09 -8.15 -10.73
N VAL A 327 15.04 -7.35 -10.86
CA VAL A 327 14.98 -6.00 -10.26
C VAL A 327 15.15 -6.05 -8.73
N VAL A 328 14.41 -6.92 -8.05
CA VAL A 328 14.50 -7.09 -6.59
C VAL A 328 15.89 -7.55 -6.16
N THR A 329 16.50 -8.47 -6.90
CA THR A 329 17.87 -8.93 -6.62
C THR A 329 18.86 -7.78 -6.76
N THR A 330 18.77 -7.01 -7.84
CA THR A 330 19.66 -5.87 -8.11
C THR A 330 19.56 -4.79 -7.02
N ILE A 331 18.35 -4.33 -6.69
CA ILE A 331 18.20 -3.32 -5.62
C ILE A 331 18.56 -3.88 -4.25
N GLY A 332 18.28 -5.17 -3.99
CA GLY A 332 18.60 -5.83 -2.74
C GLY A 332 20.11 -5.93 -2.52
N GLN A 333 20.89 -6.18 -3.57
CA GLN A 333 22.35 -6.21 -3.52
C GLN A 333 22.94 -4.82 -3.30
N GLN A 334 22.44 -3.80 -4.00
CA GLN A 334 23.00 -2.45 -3.94
C GLN A 334 22.56 -1.67 -2.69
N TYR A 335 21.34 -1.89 -2.22
CA TYR A 335 20.67 -1.04 -1.22
C TYR A 335 20.22 -1.77 0.04
N ALA A 336 20.69 -2.99 0.31
CA ALA A 336 20.24 -3.83 1.45
C ALA A 336 20.19 -3.08 2.80
N ASP A 337 21.18 -2.22 3.04
CA ASP A 337 21.35 -1.45 4.27
C ASP A 337 20.60 -0.11 4.28
N ARG A 338 20.05 0.30 3.14
CA ARG A 338 19.33 1.57 2.94
C ARG A 338 17.82 1.41 2.81
N ILE A 339 17.32 0.23 2.45
CA ILE A 339 15.88 -0.01 2.24
C ILE A 339 15.26 -0.84 3.36
N LEU A 340 13.93 -0.71 3.49
CA LEU A 340 13.10 -1.52 4.36
C LEU A 340 11.83 -1.94 3.62
N TRP A 341 11.66 -3.25 3.42
CA TRP A 341 10.42 -3.81 2.88
C TRP A 341 9.29 -3.69 3.89
N MET A 342 8.18 -3.07 3.49
CA MET A 342 7.00 -2.84 4.33
C MET A 342 5.73 -3.19 3.57
N LYS A 343 4.67 -3.51 4.31
CA LYS A 343 3.31 -3.54 3.77
C LYS A 343 2.74 -2.13 3.68
N LEU A 344 1.63 -1.96 2.96
CA LEU A 344 0.97 -0.65 2.84
C LEU A 344 0.34 -0.19 4.17
N SER A 345 -0.21 -1.12 4.97
CA SER A 345 -0.74 -0.87 6.31
C SER A 345 0.34 -0.42 7.29
N GLU A 346 1.55 -0.94 7.16
CA GLU A 346 2.72 -0.54 7.96
C GLU A 346 3.19 0.86 7.55
N ILE A 347 3.24 1.15 6.25
CA ILE A 347 3.54 2.49 5.72
C ILE A 347 2.47 3.50 6.18
N ALA A 348 1.19 3.17 6.05
CA ALA A 348 0.08 4.03 6.47
C ALA A 348 0.19 4.37 7.97
N ARG A 349 0.39 3.34 8.80
CA ARG A 349 0.54 3.51 10.26
C ARG A 349 1.77 4.35 10.61
N TYR A 350 2.88 4.15 9.90
CA TYR A 350 4.09 4.94 10.12
C TYR A 350 3.87 6.41 9.80
N TRP A 351 3.26 6.74 8.65
CA TRP A 351 2.98 8.14 8.28
C TRP A 351 1.96 8.79 9.21
N ALA A 352 0.91 8.07 9.61
CA ALA A 352 -0.03 8.55 10.61
C ALA A 352 0.66 8.86 11.94
N ALA A 353 1.53 7.98 12.44
CA ALA A 353 2.30 8.24 13.65
C ALA A 353 3.31 9.38 13.47
N LYS A 354 4.03 9.42 12.35
CA LYS A 354 5.02 10.46 11.99
C LYS A 354 4.39 11.85 12.00
N GLU A 355 3.24 12.02 11.36
CA GLU A 355 2.59 13.33 11.24
C GLU A 355 1.76 13.72 12.46
N LEU A 356 1.18 12.75 13.18
CA LEU A 356 0.16 13.03 14.19
C LEU A 356 0.61 12.80 15.64
N THR A 357 1.86 12.40 15.86
CA THR A 357 2.45 12.43 17.21
C THR A 357 2.83 13.85 17.58
N GLU A 358 2.28 14.36 18.68
CA GLU A 358 2.75 15.62 19.26
C GLU A 358 4.13 15.42 19.89
N ILE A 359 5.05 16.37 19.69
CA ILE A 359 6.42 16.28 20.24
C ILE A 359 6.74 17.59 20.94
N ARG A 360 7.02 17.53 22.25
CA ARG A 360 7.35 18.70 23.08
C ARG A 360 8.64 18.48 23.85
N ARG A 361 9.51 19.48 23.86
CA ARG A 361 10.72 19.49 24.69
C ARG A 361 10.44 20.16 26.04
N GLN A 362 10.83 19.48 27.13
CA GLN A 362 10.73 19.97 28.51
C GLN A 362 12.09 19.78 29.21
N GLY A 363 13.03 20.69 28.92
CA GLY A 363 14.40 20.57 29.42
C GLY A 363 15.13 19.34 28.86
N PRO A 364 15.58 18.38 29.69
CA PRO A 364 16.20 17.13 29.25
C PRO A 364 15.19 16.02 28.89
N VAL A 365 13.88 16.26 29.10
CA VAL A 365 12.84 15.28 28.80
C VAL A 365 12.10 15.70 27.53
N TRP A 366 11.84 14.76 26.64
CA TRP A 366 10.95 14.93 25.51
C TRP A 366 9.67 14.18 25.77
N GLN A 367 8.53 14.84 25.57
CA GLN A 367 7.21 14.24 25.71
C GLN A 367 6.61 14.04 24.32
N LEU A 368 6.16 12.82 24.07
CA LEU A 368 5.46 12.42 22.85
C LEU A 368 4.02 12.08 23.24
N GLN A 369 3.04 12.62 22.51
CA GLN A 369 1.64 12.21 22.61
C GLN A 369 1.22 11.57 21.28
N ALA A 370 1.23 10.25 21.23
CA ALA A 370 1.02 9.48 20.01
C ALA A 370 -0.42 8.98 19.89
N PRO A 371 -1.14 9.25 18.79
CA PRO A 371 -2.46 8.66 18.57
C PRO A 371 -2.40 7.18 18.17
N PHE A 372 -1.27 6.73 17.61
CA PHE A 372 -1.09 5.38 17.11
C PHE A 372 0.19 4.77 17.65
N ALA A 373 0.16 3.47 17.93
CA ALA A 373 1.38 2.70 18.16
C ALA A 373 2.17 2.54 16.85
N CYS A 374 3.50 2.60 16.94
CA CYS A 374 4.41 2.47 15.80
C CYS A 374 5.68 1.70 16.23
N PRO A 375 5.86 0.44 15.81
CA PRO A 375 6.91 -0.45 16.32
C PRO A 375 8.36 0.04 16.10
N GLU A 376 8.58 0.86 15.08
CA GLU A 376 9.90 1.29 14.62
C GLU A 376 9.99 2.81 14.49
N PHE A 377 9.27 3.51 15.37
CA PHE A 377 9.29 4.96 15.39
C PHE A 377 10.72 5.45 15.61
N THR A 378 11.21 6.28 14.68
CA THR A 378 12.60 6.71 14.66
C THR A 378 12.69 8.21 14.75
N LEU A 379 13.39 8.70 15.77
CA LEU A 379 13.43 10.12 16.14
C LEU A 379 14.88 10.57 16.29
N THR A 380 15.26 11.61 15.57
CA THR A 380 16.54 12.30 15.76
C THR A 380 16.31 13.55 16.61
N LEU A 381 17.10 13.69 17.68
CA LEU A 381 17.05 14.80 18.64
C LEU A 381 18.41 15.52 18.70
N PRO A 382 18.43 16.83 19.00
CA PRO A 382 19.68 17.57 19.17
C PRO A 382 20.40 17.07 20.42
N ARG A 383 21.72 17.02 20.35
CA ARG A 383 22.54 16.69 21.51
C ARG A 383 22.51 17.83 22.53
N SER A 384 22.23 17.51 23.79
CA SER A 384 22.40 18.47 24.88
C SER A 384 23.88 18.52 25.31
N ALA A 385 24.45 19.72 25.43
CA ALA A 385 25.81 19.92 25.93
C ALA A 385 26.01 19.43 27.38
N ALA A 386 24.91 19.25 28.13
CA ALA A 386 24.90 18.76 29.51
C ALA A 386 24.60 17.26 29.65
N ALA A 387 24.39 16.53 28.56
CA ALA A 387 24.09 15.09 28.60
C ALA A 387 25.38 14.30 28.95
N ALA A 388 25.52 14.00 30.22
CA ALA A 388 26.44 12.97 30.71
C ALA A 388 26.08 11.61 30.08
N SER A 389 27.09 10.74 30.02
CA SER A 389 27.21 9.40 29.42
C SER A 389 26.10 8.33 29.67
N ALA A 390 24.90 8.69 30.13
CA ALA A 390 23.82 7.75 30.38
C ALA A 390 23.08 7.36 29.07
N PRO A 391 22.70 6.08 28.89
CA PRO A 391 21.88 5.66 27.76
C PRO A 391 20.50 6.32 27.77
N PRO A 392 19.96 6.71 26.60
CA PRO A 392 18.60 7.23 26.49
C PRO A 392 17.58 6.22 26.99
N THR A 393 16.57 6.69 27.72
CA THR A 393 15.52 5.84 28.29
C THR A 393 14.15 6.30 27.79
N ILE A 394 13.38 5.36 27.26
CA ILE A 394 11.97 5.54 26.89
C ILE A 394 11.11 5.16 28.09
N VAL A 395 10.17 5.99 28.50
CA VAL A 395 9.24 5.70 29.60
C VAL A 395 7.81 5.79 29.08
N HIS A 396 7.07 4.68 29.15
CA HIS A 396 5.66 4.64 28.79
C HIS A 396 4.87 3.97 29.92
N ALA A 397 3.78 4.59 30.35
CA ALA A 397 2.97 4.11 31.49
C ALA A 397 3.82 3.79 32.76
N GLY A 398 4.87 4.60 33.01
CA GLY A 398 5.80 4.40 34.12
C GLY A 398 6.81 3.27 33.96
N GLN A 399 6.79 2.53 32.85
CA GLN A 399 7.73 1.44 32.55
C GLN A 399 8.93 1.98 31.76
N PRO A 400 10.15 1.97 32.32
CA PRO A 400 11.34 2.40 31.62
C PRO A 400 11.91 1.31 30.71
N LEU A 401 12.31 1.69 29.51
CA LEU A 401 13.07 0.91 28.54
C LEU A 401 14.37 1.65 28.23
N MET A 402 15.49 1.10 28.72
CA MET A 402 16.82 1.62 28.40
C MET A 402 17.25 1.14 27.01
N LEU A 403 17.57 2.09 26.12
CA LEU A 403 17.96 1.77 24.76
C LEU A 403 19.41 1.30 24.68
N GLN A 404 19.68 0.36 23.78
CA GLN A 404 21.02 -0.17 23.53
C GLN A 404 21.75 0.60 22.42
N PRO A 405 23.06 0.82 22.51
CA PRO A 405 23.80 1.49 21.46
C PRO A 405 23.84 0.63 20.18
N ALA A 406 23.55 1.24 19.04
CA ALA A 406 23.78 0.68 17.71
C ALA A 406 25.13 1.18 17.19
N ALA A 407 25.93 0.27 16.61
CA ALA A 407 27.24 0.62 16.07
C ALA A 407 27.17 1.46 14.77
N THR A 408 26.12 1.24 13.97
CA THR A 408 25.95 1.85 12.65
C THR A 408 24.45 2.00 12.33
N VAL A 409 24.12 2.85 11.34
CA VAL A 409 22.74 3.04 10.87
C VAL A 409 22.05 1.71 10.49
N PRO A 410 22.69 0.76 9.77
CA PRO A 410 22.04 -0.51 9.45
C PRO A 410 21.69 -1.37 10.68
N LYS A 411 22.35 -1.14 11.83
CA LYS A 411 22.05 -1.82 13.09
C LYS A 411 21.02 -1.08 13.94
N LEU A 412 20.52 0.07 13.49
CA LEU A 412 19.42 0.79 14.13
C LEU A 412 18.13 -0.02 13.98
N ASN A 413 17.60 -0.51 15.09
CA ASN A 413 16.36 -1.26 15.21
C ASN A 413 15.58 -0.79 16.44
N SER A 414 14.33 -1.24 16.60
CA SER A 414 13.55 -0.92 17.79
C SER A 414 14.29 -1.35 19.07
N GLY A 415 14.39 -0.43 20.04
CA GLY A 415 15.16 -0.64 21.27
C GLY A 415 16.61 -0.17 21.21
N THR A 416 17.02 0.52 20.14
CA THR A 416 18.40 0.97 19.95
C THR A 416 18.53 2.47 19.69
N TRP A 417 19.75 2.99 19.85
CA TRP A 417 20.08 4.38 19.57
C TRP A 417 21.45 4.53 18.93
N LEU A 418 21.65 5.59 18.16
CA LEU A 418 22.90 5.94 17.50
C LEU A 418 23.28 7.39 17.83
N GLN A 419 24.53 7.59 18.23
CA GLN A 419 25.07 8.92 18.50
C GLN A 419 25.86 9.46 17.31
N SER A 420 25.75 10.77 17.11
CA SER A 420 26.67 11.58 16.30
C SER A 420 27.23 12.73 17.13
N GLU A 421 28.08 13.58 16.54
CA GLU A 421 28.62 14.75 17.23
C GLU A 421 27.51 15.71 17.68
N GLU A 422 26.51 15.94 16.81
CA GLU A 422 25.47 16.96 16.98
C GLU A 422 24.11 16.41 17.40
N SER A 423 23.86 15.11 17.21
CA SER A 423 22.52 14.54 17.38
C SER A 423 22.51 13.12 17.93
N LEU A 424 21.34 12.74 18.42
CA LEU A 424 21.01 11.42 18.96
C LEU A 424 19.81 10.86 18.18
N THR A 425 20.00 9.76 17.45
CA THR A 425 18.90 9.06 16.77
C THR A 425 18.44 7.87 17.61
N LEU A 426 17.16 7.81 17.92
CA LEU A 426 16.51 6.75 18.70
C LEU A 426 15.57 5.96 17.79
N CYS A 427 15.54 4.63 17.90
CA CYS A 427 14.55 3.79 17.25
C CYS A 427 13.89 2.89 18.30
N PHE A 428 12.57 2.99 18.44
CA PHE A 428 11.82 2.31 19.51
C PHE A 428 10.38 2.06 19.13
N ALA A 429 9.73 1.15 19.86
CA ALA A 429 8.31 0.90 19.74
C ALA A 429 7.53 2.01 20.46
N LEU A 430 7.02 2.96 19.68
CA LEU A 430 6.11 3.98 20.18
C LEU A 430 4.77 3.33 20.53
N SER A 431 4.33 3.48 21.77
CA SER A 431 2.99 3.08 22.19
C SER A 431 2.01 4.24 22.02
N ALA A 432 0.73 3.94 21.78
CA ALA A 432 -0.30 4.97 21.77
C ALA A 432 -0.43 5.61 23.17
N GLY A 433 -0.67 6.92 23.23
CA GLY A 433 -0.70 7.70 24.46
C GLY A 433 0.61 8.46 24.71
N THR A 434 0.88 8.78 25.98
CA THR A 434 2.04 9.57 26.38
C THR A 434 3.28 8.70 26.51
N THR A 435 4.39 9.14 25.90
CA THR A 435 5.73 8.56 26.06
C THR A 435 6.72 9.65 26.43
N GLU A 436 7.56 9.42 27.42
CA GLU A 436 8.69 10.29 27.75
C GLU A 436 10.00 9.70 27.21
N ILE A 437 10.88 10.56 26.72
CA ILE A 437 12.25 10.22 26.36
C ILE A 437 13.16 11.03 27.27
N ARG A 438 14.00 10.34 28.02
CA ARG A 438 14.99 10.93 28.94
C ARG A 438 16.37 10.77 28.32
N ILE A 439 17.05 11.89 28.06
CA ILE A 439 18.37 11.95 27.39
C ILE A 439 19.44 12.55 28.28
#